data_AF-A0A382E6H4-F1
#
_entry.id   AF-A0A382E6H4-F1
#
_cell.length_a   1.000
_cell.length_b   1.000
_cell.length_c   1.000
_cell.angle_alpha   90.00
_cell.angle_beta   90.00
_cell.angle_gamma   90.00
#
_symmetry.space_group_name_H-M   'P 1'
#
loop_
_entity.id
_entity.type
_entity.pdbx_description
1 polymer ?
#
loop_
_entity_poly.entity_id
_entity_poly.type
_entity_poly.pdbx_seq_one_letter_code
_entity_poly.pdbx_strand_id
1 'polypeptide(L)'
;MIDTVGYSNQENIPILAVKISDNVHTKEDEPRALFIGQVHAEEILGIEIVLDLMMNLLDPRPEDFNHMNILKSYLEIWIIPSANPEGLAVVHDELDLTYRKNKTDFSASGPVPNGVFDYEPSIGNDVDGVDLNRNFSFNWTFGDTFLVFDESDYGSHYDYYRGTEPFSEKEAVAIRDLALENDFVFSVVWHSSRSGRLSEKVFTSWKWEDNKPSPDSEMMKGIADTFTDLMETEDGTGNYLSVFSGSRNGKLHDWFYRETGCIQYLIECGTSNLQPDSILIENTILRTKPAMVYLLDRAIGYNTDAGQATGIIYDQSTGLPIESAHVEIEEHYGSVLKPRLTNEFGRYRRMLNAGTYHLKVSKKGYLPQNHIIVANNSGITTNDYYLDPAPLYSLQLDLDYSSAPDTVRCILISDFDTDSLTLNSVNNIQELHQGNWTIIVNPMGGTPWEKNIYLERDTSFTIPIDPSSSYLLSHDWDWNSQNGNWFDDSGTLRSQQGLFYENNDSLLGIKWIETGYYDLSGSNRLITSINHRYETEWDHDSVGVSILDTNDIVLHKAGWSGDK
;
A
#
# COMPACT_ATOMS: atom_id res chain seq x y z
N MET A 1 -11.42 25.56 -5.77
CA MET A 1 -12.34 24.80 -6.65
C MET A 1 -13.02 23.75 -5.80
N ILE A 2 -14.32 23.50 -6.01
CA ILE A 2 -15.02 22.38 -5.37
C ILE A 2 -15.22 21.31 -6.44
N ASP A 3 -14.89 20.07 -6.11
CA ASP A 3 -15.05 18.92 -6.98
C ASP A 3 -15.79 17.77 -6.26
N THR A 4 -16.39 16.88 -7.03
CA THR A 4 -16.99 15.65 -6.52
C THR A 4 -16.06 14.48 -6.85
N VAL A 5 -15.42 13.93 -5.82
CA VAL A 5 -14.41 12.86 -5.98
C VAL A 5 -15.03 11.46 -5.99
N GLY A 6 -16.32 11.36 -5.65
CA GLY A 6 -17.07 10.11 -5.65
C GLY A 6 -18.46 10.30 -5.08
N TYR A 7 -19.14 9.18 -4.85
CA TYR A 7 -20.48 9.14 -4.28
C TYR A 7 -20.55 8.06 -3.22
N SER A 8 -21.36 8.28 -2.18
CA SER A 8 -21.60 7.28 -1.14
C SER A 8 -22.23 6.00 -1.69
N ASN A 9 -22.05 4.88 -1.00
CA ASN A 9 -22.38 3.57 -1.54
C ASN A 9 -23.89 3.38 -1.75
N GLN A 10 -24.68 3.66 -0.70
CA GLN A 10 -26.10 3.34 -0.64
C GLN A 10 -26.99 4.49 -1.14
N GLU A 11 -26.71 5.71 -0.71
CA GLU A 11 -27.57 6.89 -0.96
C GLU A 11 -27.10 7.76 -2.12
N ASN A 12 -25.93 7.46 -2.69
CA ASN A 12 -25.32 8.20 -3.80
C ASN A 12 -25.17 9.70 -3.48
N ILE A 13 -24.75 10.01 -2.24
CA ILE A 13 -24.47 11.38 -1.81
C ILE A 13 -23.07 11.78 -2.32
N PRO A 14 -22.91 12.95 -2.98
CA PRO A 14 -21.61 13.42 -3.43
C PRO A 14 -20.58 13.53 -2.30
N ILE A 15 -19.39 12.97 -2.51
CA ILE A 15 -18.22 13.18 -1.64
C ILE A 15 -17.49 14.39 -2.21
N LEU A 16 -17.51 15.49 -1.47
CA LEU A 16 -16.96 16.77 -1.91
C LEU A 16 -15.50 16.92 -1.49
N ALA A 17 -14.66 17.37 -2.42
CA ALA A 17 -13.31 17.81 -2.13
C ALA A 17 -13.14 19.28 -2.54
N VAL A 18 -12.43 20.05 -1.72
CA VAL A 18 -12.07 21.43 -1.98
C VAL A 18 -10.58 21.50 -2.28
N LYS A 19 -10.25 21.91 -3.51
CA LYS A 19 -8.88 22.20 -3.95
C LYS A 19 -8.58 23.68 -3.76
N ILE A 20 -7.53 24.00 -3.01
CA ILE A 20 -7.01 25.34 -2.76
C ILE A 20 -5.57 25.43 -3.27
N SER A 21 -5.34 26.34 -4.20
CA SER A 21 -4.06 26.69 -4.82
C SER A 21 -4.26 28.03 -5.53
N ASP A 22 -3.19 28.73 -5.88
CA ASP A 22 -3.24 29.91 -6.74
C ASP A 22 -3.71 29.59 -8.18
N ASN A 23 -3.51 28.37 -8.67
CA ASN A 23 -3.90 27.91 -10.02
C ASN A 23 -4.78 26.65 -10.01
N VAL A 24 -5.97 26.72 -9.37
CA VAL A 24 -6.85 25.55 -9.16
C VAL A 24 -7.26 24.73 -10.40
N HIS A 25 -7.25 25.31 -11.60
CA HIS A 25 -7.66 24.64 -12.84
C HIS A 25 -6.52 23.94 -13.59
N THR A 26 -5.28 24.15 -13.14
CA THR A 26 -4.08 23.55 -13.71
C THR A 26 -3.45 22.65 -12.65
N LYS A 27 -2.94 21.49 -13.06
CA LYS A 27 -2.06 20.70 -12.21
C LYS A 27 -0.64 21.21 -12.45
N GLU A 28 0.01 21.73 -11.42
CA GLU A 28 1.38 22.26 -11.49
C GLU A 28 2.36 21.32 -10.78
N ASP A 29 3.66 21.50 -11.03
CA ASP A 29 4.73 20.73 -10.40
C ASP A 29 4.98 21.19 -8.95
N GLU A 30 3.93 21.15 -8.15
CA GLU A 30 3.91 21.52 -6.74
C GLU A 30 3.65 20.29 -5.87
N PRO A 31 4.18 20.26 -4.63
CA PRO A 31 3.74 19.29 -3.65
C PRO A 31 2.25 19.41 -3.36
N ARG A 32 1.64 18.30 -2.92
CA ARG A 32 0.22 18.23 -2.58
C ARG A 32 0.02 17.75 -1.16
N ALA A 33 -0.99 18.27 -0.48
CA ALA A 33 -1.40 17.81 0.86
C ALA A 33 -2.90 17.55 0.91
N LEU A 34 -3.32 16.52 1.66
CA LEU A 34 -4.73 16.13 1.78
C LEU A 34 -5.20 16.08 3.25
N PHE A 35 -6.27 16.79 3.58
CA PHE A 35 -6.92 16.74 4.89
C PHE A 35 -8.33 16.17 4.76
N ILE A 36 -8.61 15.08 5.47
CA ILE A 36 -9.91 14.42 5.51
C ILE A 36 -10.51 14.65 6.90
N GLY A 37 -11.70 15.26 6.95
CA GLY A 37 -12.37 15.64 8.19
C GLY A 37 -12.94 14.43 8.93
N GLN A 38 -13.64 13.52 8.27
CA GLN A 38 -13.88 12.20 8.85
C GLN A 38 -14.11 11.12 7.81
N VAL A 39 -13.91 9.88 8.25
CA VAL A 39 -14.40 8.65 7.60
C VAL A 39 -15.39 7.86 8.49
N HIS A 40 -15.46 8.14 9.79
CA HIS A 40 -16.49 7.59 10.68
C HIS A 40 -17.56 8.62 10.99
N ALA A 41 -18.80 8.16 10.97
CA ALA A 41 -19.98 9.01 10.99
C ALA A 41 -20.12 9.88 12.24
N GLU A 42 -19.85 9.31 13.43
CA GLU A 42 -19.99 9.94 14.73
C GLU A 42 -18.85 10.92 15.10
N GLU A 43 -17.79 10.96 14.30
CA GLU A 43 -16.55 11.67 14.62
C GLU A 43 -16.53 13.09 14.01
N ILE A 44 -17.49 13.94 14.41
CA ILE A 44 -17.77 15.23 13.73
C ILE A 44 -16.69 16.31 13.93
N LEU A 45 -15.85 16.20 14.97
CA LEU A 45 -14.85 17.22 15.30
C LEU A 45 -13.88 17.48 14.14
N GLY A 46 -13.46 16.42 13.45
CA GLY A 46 -12.55 16.53 12.32
C GLY A 46 -13.12 17.31 11.15
N ILE A 47 -14.45 17.28 10.94
CA ILE A 47 -15.14 18.07 9.92
C ILE A 47 -14.93 19.56 10.19
N GLU A 48 -15.22 20.01 11.41
CA GLU A 48 -15.11 21.41 11.81
C GLU A 48 -13.65 21.90 11.77
N ILE A 49 -12.70 21.04 12.15
CA ILE A 49 -11.25 21.33 12.08
C ILE A 49 -10.81 21.62 10.64
N VAL A 50 -11.18 20.77 9.66
CA VAL A 50 -10.75 20.98 8.28
C VAL A 50 -11.52 22.12 7.60
N LEU A 51 -12.75 22.41 8.03
CA LEU A 51 -13.50 23.58 7.59
C LEU A 51 -12.85 24.89 8.09
N ASP A 52 -12.36 24.95 9.34
CA ASP A 52 -11.60 26.11 9.81
C ASP A 52 -10.28 26.28 9.04
N LEU A 53 -9.55 25.20 8.76
CA LEU A 53 -8.34 25.28 7.92
C LEU A 53 -8.67 25.86 6.54
N MET A 54 -9.75 25.39 5.91
CA MET A 54 -10.24 25.94 4.64
C MET A 54 -10.52 27.44 4.77
N MET A 55 -11.25 27.87 5.80
CA MET A 55 -11.56 29.28 6.03
C MET A 55 -10.29 30.10 6.27
N ASN A 56 -9.32 29.58 7.02
CA ASN A 56 -8.07 30.28 7.28
C ASN A 56 -7.20 30.43 6.04
N LEU A 57 -7.20 29.47 5.13
CA LEU A 57 -6.49 29.57 3.85
C LEU A 57 -7.15 30.60 2.91
N LEU A 58 -8.49 30.67 2.91
CA LEU A 58 -9.26 31.54 2.01
C LEU A 58 -9.39 32.98 2.52
N ASP A 59 -9.64 33.15 3.81
CA ASP A 59 -9.82 34.44 4.49
C ASP A 59 -9.01 34.50 5.81
N PRO A 60 -7.67 34.54 5.72
CA PRO A 60 -6.81 34.59 6.89
C PRO A 60 -6.92 35.90 7.66
N ARG A 61 -6.60 35.85 8.95
CA ARG A 61 -6.39 37.07 9.74
C ARG A 61 -5.25 37.91 9.16
N PRO A 62 -5.24 39.24 9.35
CA PRO A 62 -4.21 40.12 8.78
C PRO A 62 -2.77 39.70 9.10
N GLU A 63 -2.52 39.16 10.29
CA GLU A 63 -1.21 38.65 10.72
C GLU A 63 -0.77 37.38 10.00
N ASP A 64 -1.71 36.53 9.55
CA ASP A 64 -1.44 35.25 8.90
C ASP A 64 -1.49 35.35 7.37
N PHE A 65 -1.97 36.48 6.83
CA PHE A 65 -2.26 36.68 5.40
C PHE A 65 -1.08 36.35 4.48
N ASN A 66 0.12 36.82 4.83
CA ASN A 66 1.32 36.55 4.02
C ASN A 66 1.69 35.07 4.03
N HIS A 67 1.59 34.42 5.19
CA HIS A 67 1.94 33.01 5.33
C HIS A 67 0.98 32.12 4.56
N MET A 68 -0.34 32.32 4.72
CA MET A 68 -1.33 31.54 3.98
C MET A 68 -1.26 31.74 2.46
N ASN A 69 -0.89 32.93 2.00
CA ASN A 69 -0.64 33.15 0.57
C ASN A 69 0.62 32.44 0.07
N ILE A 70 1.69 32.38 0.87
CA ILE A 70 2.87 31.57 0.53
C ILE A 70 2.45 30.11 0.38
N LEU A 71 1.72 29.54 1.36
CA LEU A 71 1.26 28.15 1.27
C LEU A 71 0.50 27.89 -0.02
N LYS A 72 -0.50 28.70 -0.36
CA LYS A 72 -1.31 28.53 -1.58
C LYS A 72 -0.55 28.73 -2.89
N SER A 73 0.61 29.40 -2.88
CA SER A 73 1.42 29.68 -4.09
C SER A 73 2.51 28.64 -4.35
N TYR A 74 2.65 27.65 -3.44
CA TYR A 74 3.67 26.60 -3.55
C TYR A 74 3.10 25.20 -3.22
N LEU A 75 1.79 25.10 -2.95
CA LEU A 75 1.08 23.88 -2.61
C LEU A 75 -0.28 23.81 -3.27
N GLU A 76 -0.61 22.59 -3.64
CA GLU A 76 -1.98 22.18 -3.89
C GLU A 76 -2.57 21.51 -2.65
N ILE A 77 -3.51 22.19 -1.98
CA ILE A 77 -4.12 21.71 -0.74
C ILE A 77 -5.51 21.18 -1.04
N TRP A 78 -5.75 19.92 -0.65
CA TRP A 78 -7.03 19.23 -0.81
C TRP A 78 -7.69 19.00 0.54
N ILE A 79 -8.99 19.28 0.62
CA ILE A 79 -9.79 19.13 1.84
C ILE A 79 -11.06 18.35 1.52
N ILE A 80 -11.30 17.24 2.20
CA ILE A 80 -12.56 16.49 2.16
C ILE A 80 -13.23 16.67 3.52
N PRO A 81 -14.29 17.49 3.65
CA PRO A 81 -14.95 17.68 4.95
C PRO A 81 -15.51 16.38 5.54
N SER A 82 -16.21 15.57 4.73
CA SER A 82 -16.66 14.24 5.13
C SER A 82 -16.51 13.29 3.95
N ALA A 83 -15.84 12.15 4.20
CA ALA A 83 -15.77 11.05 3.25
C ALA A 83 -16.83 9.97 3.52
N ASN A 84 -17.62 10.11 4.59
CA ASN A 84 -18.77 9.26 4.91
C ASN A 84 -20.04 10.12 5.10
N PRO A 85 -20.54 10.76 4.03
CA PRO A 85 -21.66 11.69 4.15
C PRO A 85 -22.99 11.00 4.48
N GLU A 86 -23.19 9.74 4.07
CA GLU A 86 -24.42 9.00 4.39
C GLU A 86 -24.42 8.50 5.83
N GLY A 87 -23.29 8.04 6.36
CA GLY A 87 -23.16 7.74 7.78
C GLY A 87 -23.32 9.00 8.63
N LEU A 88 -22.72 10.12 8.22
CA LEU A 88 -22.89 11.42 8.91
C LEU A 88 -24.36 11.84 9.01
N ALA A 89 -25.17 11.56 7.98
CA ALA A 89 -26.60 11.86 8.00
C ALA A 89 -27.33 11.13 9.15
N VAL A 90 -26.91 9.91 9.53
CA VAL A 90 -27.49 9.16 10.66
C VAL A 90 -27.35 9.94 11.97
N VAL A 91 -26.18 10.55 12.17
CA VAL A 91 -25.85 11.35 13.36
C VAL A 91 -26.59 12.68 13.32
N HIS A 92 -26.59 13.37 12.18
CA HIS A 92 -27.21 14.68 12.01
C HIS A 92 -28.75 14.64 12.03
N ASP A 93 -29.35 13.53 11.60
CA ASP A 93 -30.79 13.30 11.69
C ASP A 93 -31.21 12.78 13.08
N GLU A 94 -30.27 12.74 14.04
CA GLU A 94 -30.46 12.29 15.43
C GLU A 94 -31.02 10.86 15.53
N LEU A 95 -30.75 10.01 14.53
CA LEU A 95 -31.18 8.61 14.52
C LEU A 95 -30.35 7.78 15.50
N ASP A 96 -29.03 7.93 15.42
CA ASP A 96 -28.08 7.44 16.40
C ASP A 96 -26.81 8.31 16.40
N LEU A 97 -26.51 8.91 17.55
CA LEU A 97 -25.33 9.75 17.74
C LEU A 97 -24.04 8.95 17.91
N THR A 98 -24.14 7.62 18.03
CA THR A 98 -23.00 6.74 18.14
C THR A 98 -22.69 5.97 16.87
N TYR A 99 -23.52 6.07 15.83
CA TYR A 99 -23.37 5.30 14.60
C TYR A 99 -22.03 5.57 13.93
N ARG A 100 -21.30 4.50 13.58
CA ARG A 100 -19.90 4.61 13.13
C ARG A 100 -19.67 4.50 11.63
N LYS A 101 -20.40 3.58 11.02
CA LYS A 101 -20.11 3.03 9.70
C LYS A 101 -20.73 3.88 8.57
N ASN A 102 -20.59 3.47 7.32
CA ASN A 102 -21.47 3.94 6.24
C ASN A 102 -22.81 3.17 6.27
N LYS A 103 -23.71 3.34 5.29
CA LYS A 103 -25.07 2.77 5.35
C LYS A 103 -25.29 1.55 4.44
N THR A 104 -24.24 0.80 4.13
CA THR A 104 -24.36 -0.39 3.27
C THR A 104 -25.33 -1.41 3.86
N ASP A 105 -26.35 -1.78 3.06
CA ASP A 105 -27.48 -2.63 3.43
C ASP A 105 -27.06 -4.10 3.55
N PHE A 106 -27.22 -4.65 4.75
CA PHE A 106 -26.97 -6.04 5.10
C PHE A 106 -28.19 -6.65 5.81
N SER A 107 -28.00 -7.82 6.43
CA SER A 107 -29.04 -8.45 7.22
C SER A 107 -28.45 -9.26 8.35
N ALA A 108 -29.23 -9.50 9.40
CA ALA A 108 -28.81 -10.39 10.49
C ALA A 108 -28.49 -11.83 10.03
N SER A 109 -28.90 -12.22 8.81
CA SER A 109 -28.63 -13.55 8.25
C SER A 109 -27.29 -13.66 7.52
N GLY A 110 -26.63 -12.53 7.23
CA GLY A 110 -25.36 -12.47 6.52
C GLY A 110 -25.17 -11.13 5.79
N PRO A 111 -24.01 -10.90 5.16
CA PRO A 111 -23.71 -9.69 4.40
C PRO A 111 -24.45 -9.70 3.05
N VAL A 112 -25.78 -9.71 3.13
CA VAL A 112 -26.73 -9.71 2.02
C VAL A 112 -27.81 -8.68 2.35
N PRO A 113 -28.23 -7.85 1.37
CA PRO A 113 -29.17 -6.77 1.62
C PRO A 113 -30.57 -7.30 1.90
N ASN A 114 -31.31 -6.62 2.78
CA ASN A 114 -32.73 -6.88 3.04
C ASN A 114 -33.63 -5.67 2.76
N GLY A 115 -33.06 -4.52 2.39
CA GLY A 115 -33.79 -3.29 2.09
C GLY A 115 -34.24 -2.51 3.32
N VAL A 116 -33.73 -2.83 4.51
CA VAL A 116 -34.01 -2.19 5.79
C VAL A 116 -32.70 -1.67 6.35
N PHE A 117 -32.70 -0.42 6.85
CA PHE A 117 -31.55 0.10 7.56
C PHE A 117 -31.52 -0.49 8.99
N ASP A 118 -30.76 -1.57 9.20
CA ASP A 118 -30.67 -2.33 10.45
C ASP A 118 -29.58 -1.74 11.38
N TYR A 119 -30.00 -0.84 12.27
CA TYR A 119 -29.16 -0.18 13.28
C TYR A 119 -29.80 -0.21 14.67
N GLU A 120 -29.00 -0.04 15.72
CA GLU A 120 -29.50 0.11 17.09
C GLU A 120 -28.99 1.44 17.66
N PRO A 121 -29.85 2.36 18.15
CA PRO A 121 -29.43 3.63 18.76
C PRO A 121 -28.63 3.49 20.07
N SER A 122 -27.44 2.91 19.97
CA SER A 122 -26.53 2.57 21.05
C SER A 122 -25.14 2.28 20.47
N ILE A 123 -24.14 2.17 21.34
CA ILE A 123 -22.80 1.77 20.91
C ILE A 123 -22.85 0.36 20.32
N GLY A 124 -22.47 0.23 19.05
CA GLY A 124 -22.41 -1.05 18.34
C GLY A 124 -23.80 -1.63 18.06
N ASN A 125 -23.82 -2.93 17.76
CA ASN A 125 -25.00 -3.69 17.33
C ASN A 125 -25.60 -3.24 15.98
N ASP A 126 -24.87 -2.42 15.24
CA ASP A 126 -25.22 -2.01 13.90
C ASP A 126 -24.91 -3.12 12.91
N VAL A 127 -25.95 -3.78 12.40
CA VAL A 127 -25.80 -4.84 11.39
C VAL A 127 -25.37 -4.23 10.06
N ASP A 128 -25.98 -3.11 9.70
CA ASP A 128 -25.69 -2.39 8.47
C ASP A 128 -24.44 -1.54 8.55
N GLY A 129 -23.79 -1.38 7.40
CA GLY A 129 -22.63 -0.54 7.23
C GLY A 129 -21.31 -1.29 7.35
N VAL A 130 -20.29 -0.65 6.78
CA VAL A 130 -18.89 -1.04 6.81
C VAL A 130 -18.06 0.07 7.48
N ASP A 131 -17.09 -0.33 8.30
CA ASP A 131 -16.07 0.59 8.82
C ASP A 131 -15.11 0.94 7.66
N LEU A 132 -15.21 2.19 7.18
CA LEU A 132 -14.39 2.66 6.06
C LEU A 132 -12.90 2.58 6.38
N ASN A 133 -12.48 2.78 7.63
CA ASN A 133 -11.09 2.65 8.05
C ASN A 133 -10.68 1.19 8.35
N ARG A 134 -11.44 0.22 7.86
CA ARG A 134 -11.09 -1.21 7.74
C ARG A 134 -11.19 -1.72 6.31
N ASN A 135 -11.68 -0.91 5.36
CA ASN A 135 -12.02 -1.34 4.01
C ASN A 135 -10.85 -1.24 3.00
N PHE A 136 -9.69 -0.70 3.39
CA PHE A 136 -8.55 -0.51 2.51
C PHE A 136 -7.74 -1.80 2.33
N SER A 137 -7.23 -2.05 1.12
CA SER A 137 -6.67 -3.36 0.74
C SER A 137 -5.46 -3.83 1.53
N PHE A 138 -4.69 -2.90 2.08
CA PHE A 138 -3.46 -3.25 2.79
C PHE A 138 -3.78 -3.82 4.17
N ASN A 139 -3.42 -5.09 4.40
CA ASN A 139 -3.80 -5.84 5.60
C ASN A 139 -5.32 -5.95 5.84
N TRP A 140 -6.16 -5.69 4.83
CA TRP A 140 -7.62 -5.86 4.90
C TRP A 140 -7.99 -7.23 5.46
N THR A 141 -7.21 -8.24 5.10
CA THR A 141 -7.51 -9.64 5.38
C THR A 141 -7.58 -10.01 6.86
N PHE A 142 -6.93 -9.26 7.74
CA PHE A 142 -6.95 -9.53 9.19
C PHE A 142 -7.94 -8.63 9.96
N GLY A 143 -8.78 -7.87 9.27
CA GLY A 143 -9.88 -7.15 9.92
C GLY A 143 -11.06 -8.05 10.30
N ASP A 144 -12.01 -7.48 11.03
CA ASP A 144 -13.17 -8.19 11.54
C ASP A 144 -14.10 -8.66 10.41
N THR A 145 -14.58 -9.90 10.53
CA THR A 145 -15.60 -10.46 9.66
C THR A 145 -17.00 -10.02 10.10
N PHE A 146 -18.03 -10.44 9.35
CA PHE A 146 -19.40 -10.00 9.58
C PHE A 146 -19.91 -10.45 10.96
N LEU A 147 -20.53 -9.52 11.68
CA LEU A 147 -21.10 -9.69 13.02
C LEU A 147 -20.12 -10.23 14.08
N VAL A 148 -18.88 -9.76 14.07
CA VAL A 148 -17.92 -10.04 15.16
C VAL A 148 -18.34 -9.34 16.46
N PHE A 149 -18.45 -10.13 17.52
CA PHE A 149 -18.81 -9.65 18.84
C PHE A 149 -17.57 -9.12 19.58
N ASP A 150 -17.61 -7.84 19.98
CA ASP A 150 -16.61 -7.27 20.88
C ASP A 150 -16.75 -7.86 22.31
N GLU A 151 -15.78 -8.66 22.74
CA GLU A 151 -15.79 -9.25 24.09
C GLU A 151 -15.34 -8.28 25.20
N SER A 152 -14.94 -7.05 24.84
CA SER A 152 -14.54 -6.04 25.80
C SER A 152 -15.71 -5.40 26.53
N ASP A 153 -15.41 -4.67 27.60
CA ASP A 153 -16.36 -3.87 28.36
C ASP A 153 -16.87 -2.63 27.61
N TYR A 154 -16.35 -2.34 26.42
CA TYR A 154 -16.76 -1.19 25.61
C TYR A 154 -18.02 -1.48 24.77
N GLY A 155 -18.25 -2.76 24.39
CA GLY A 155 -19.49 -3.19 23.75
C GLY A 155 -19.65 -2.75 22.29
N SER A 156 -18.55 -2.54 21.56
CA SER A 156 -18.53 -2.10 20.15
C SER A 156 -18.84 -3.23 19.15
N HIS A 157 -19.84 -4.06 19.45
CA HIS A 157 -20.20 -5.21 18.63
C HIS A 157 -20.48 -4.76 17.19
N TYR A 158 -19.88 -5.44 16.21
CA TYR A 158 -20.09 -5.23 14.76
C TYR A 158 -19.53 -3.93 14.17
N ASP A 159 -18.99 -3.03 15.00
CA ASP A 159 -18.53 -1.70 14.58
C ASP A 159 -17.37 -1.74 13.60
N TYR A 160 -16.49 -2.74 13.70
CA TYR A 160 -15.25 -2.80 12.93
C TYR A 160 -15.34 -3.69 11.69
N TYR A 161 -16.56 -4.00 11.22
CA TYR A 161 -16.73 -4.85 10.04
C TYR A 161 -16.05 -4.25 8.80
N ARG A 162 -15.14 -5.01 8.20
CA ARG A 162 -14.26 -4.57 7.10
C ARG A 162 -14.87 -4.57 5.69
N GLY A 163 -16.13 -5.01 5.56
CA GLY A 163 -16.77 -5.25 4.26
C GLY A 163 -16.50 -6.65 3.69
N THR A 164 -17.05 -6.92 2.51
CA THR A 164 -17.01 -8.25 1.86
C THR A 164 -15.72 -8.51 1.09
N GLU A 165 -15.09 -7.45 0.58
CA GLU A 165 -13.81 -7.45 -0.13
C GLU A 165 -13.11 -6.09 0.07
N PRO A 166 -11.79 -5.97 -0.17
CA PRO A 166 -11.12 -4.68 -0.17
C PRO A 166 -11.80 -3.70 -1.12
N PHE A 167 -12.00 -2.45 -0.70
CA PHE A 167 -12.66 -1.42 -1.50
C PHE A 167 -14.07 -1.80 -1.95
N SER A 168 -14.80 -2.56 -1.13
CA SER A 168 -16.23 -2.83 -1.35
C SER A 168 -17.08 -1.56 -1.27
N GLU A 169 -16.60 -0.55 -0.54
CA GLU A 169 -17.31 0.72 -0.33
C GLU A 169 -16.85 1.79 -1.33
N LYS A 170 -17.81 2.47 -1.97
CA LYS A 170 -17.51 3.53 -2.96
C LYS A 170 -16.79 4.72 -2.33
N GLU A 171 -17.01 4.97 -1.04
CA GLU A 171 -16.31 5.98 -0.26
C GLU A 171 -14.80 5.68 -0.19
N ALA A 172 -14.45 4.43 0.11
CA ALA A 172 -13.06 3.98 0.16
C ALA A 172 -12.43 4.02 -1.24
N VAL A 173 -13.18 3.65 -2.28
CA VAL A 173 -12.78 3.79 -3.69
C VAL A 173 -12.51 5.25 -4.07
N ALA A 174 -13.36 6.19 -3.65
CA ALA A 174 -13.19 7.61 -3.94
C ALA A 174 -11.89 8.17 -3.33
N ILE A 175 -11.59 7.81 -2.07
CA ILE A 175 -10.33 8.22 -1.42
C ILE A 175 -9.14 7.58 -2.11
N ARG A 176 -9.23 6.28 -2.46
CA ARG A 176 -8.19 5.53 -3.17
C ARG A 176 -7.83 6.20 -4.49
N ASP A 177 -8.84 6.48 -5.32
CA ASP A 177 -8.64 7.03 -6.66
C ASP A 177 -8.05 8.45 -6.55
N LEU A 178 -8.55 9.29 -5.65
CA LEU A 178 -7.96 10.60 -5.38
C LEU A 178 -6.49 10.49 -4.98
N ALA A 179 -6.14 9.54 -4.11
CA ALA A 179 -4.77 9.33 -3.64
C ALA A 179 -3.82 8.77 -4.71
N LEU A 180 -4.33 8.00 -5.67
CA LEU A 180 -3.54 7.45 -6.79
C LEU A 180 -3.38 8.47 -7.92
N GLU A 181 -4.38 9.33 -8.15
CA GLU A 181 -4.34 10.37 -9.18
C GLU A 181 -3.48 11.58 -8.78
N ASN A 182 -3.20 11.72 -7.48
CA ASN A 182 -2.46 12.85 -6.91
C ASN A 182 -1.29 12.37 -6.06
N ASP A 183 -0.11 12.93 -6.31
CA ASP A 183 1.15 12.67 -5.60
C ASP A 183 1.21 13.42 -4.27
N PHE A 184 0.27 13.11 -3.36
CA PHE A 184 0.26 13.67 -2.02
C PHE A 184 1.52 13.32 -1.25
N VAL A 185 2.13 14.34 -0.66
CA VAL A 185 3.32 14.19 0.17
C VAL A 185 2.93 13.93 1.62
N PHE A 186 1.96 14.70 2.12
CA PHE A 186 1.37 14.53 3.45
C PHE A 186 -0.14 14.40 3.36
N SER A 187 -0.71 13.65 4.28
CA SER A 187 -2.14 13.64 4.51
C SER A 187 -2.48 13.56 5.99
N VAL A 188 -3.66 14.03 6.35
CA VAL A 188 -4.26 13.86 7.67
C VAL A 188 -5.66 13.29 7.49
N VAL A 189 -5.99 12.26 8.26
CA VAL A 189 -7.36 11.82 8.48
C VAL A 189 -7.72 12.03 9.94
N TRP A 190 -8.72 12.86 10.17
CA TRP A 190 -9.20 13.16 11.51
C TRP A 190 -10.18 12.09 11.96
N HIS A 191 -10.02 11.74 13.23
CA HIS A 191 -10.83 10.81 14.00
C HIS A 191 -11.14 11.44 15.36
N SER A 192 -12.08 10.84 16.10
CA SER A 192 -12.28 11.14 17.52
C SER A 192 -12.71 9.90 18.28
N SER A 193 -12.07 9.64 19.40
CA SER A 193 -12.24 8.37 20.12
C SER A 193 -13.48 8.42 21.02
N ARG A 194 -14.60 7.85 20.54
CA ARG A 194 -15.83 7.61 21.33
C ARG A 194 -15.56 6.95 22.70
N SER A 195 -14.55 6.08 22.78
CA SER A 195 -14.15 5.39 24.02
C SER A 195 -13.31 6.22 25.00
N GLY A 196 -12.74 7.33 24.56
CA GLY A 196 -11.67 8.05 25.26
C GLY A 196 -10.30 7.33 25.32
N ARG A 197 -10.20 6.05 24.96
CA ARG A 197 -8.96 5.25 25.13
C ARG A 197 -7.86 5.62 24.14
N LEU A 198 -8.25 6.09 22.96
CA LEU A 198 -7.35 6.47 21.88
C LEU A 198 -7.22 7.99 21.73
N SER A 199 -7.99 8.76 22.50
CA SER A 199 -8.01 10.21 22.46
C SER A 199 -6.62 10.82 22.61
N GLU A 200 -6.46 11.97 21.96
CA GLU A 200 -5.27 12.82 22.02
C GLU A 200 -4.00 12.11 21.55
N LYS A 201 -4.14 11.33 20.47
CA LYS A 201 -3.05 10.58 19.85
C LYS A 201 -2.95 10.83 18.35
N VAL A 202 -1.73 10.78 17.86
CA VAL A 202 -1.40 10.82 16.44
C VAL A 202 -0.78 9.49 16.06
N PHE A 203 -1.46 8.73 15.21
CA PHE A 203 -1.00 7.43 14.73
C PHE A 203 -0.23 7.60 13.43
N THR A 204 0.97 7.03 13.39
CA THR A 204 1.81 6.93 12.19
C THR A 204 1.94 5.49 11.73
N SER A 205 2.02 5.30 10.42
CA SER A 205 2.40 4.04 9.78
C SER A 205 3.81 3.63 10.20
N TRP A 206 4.11 2.35 10.31
CA TRP A 206 3.51 1.47 11.31
C TRP A 206 4.65 0.85 12.11
N LYS A 207 4.32 0.21 13.23
CA LYS A 207 5.23 -0.69 13.91
C LYS A 207 4.40 -1.81 14.50
N TRP A 208 4.39 -2.93 13.80
CA TRP A 208 3.72 -4.13 14.27
C TRP A 208 4.73 -4.97 15.04
N GLU A 209 4.30 -5.49 16.18
CA GLU A 209 5.18 -6.22 17.09
C GLU A 209 6.43 -5.37 17.44
N ASP A 210 7.46 -5.99 18.01
CA ASP A 210 8.69 -5.26 18.37
C ASP A 210 9.66 -5.09 17.19
N ASN A 211 9.50 -5.86 16.11
CA ASN A 211 10.52 -6.04 15.05
C ASN A 211 10.02 -5.82 13.61
N LYS A 212 8.77 -5.39 13.37
CA LYS A 212 8.25 -5.08 12.02
C LYS A 212 7.92 -3.58 11.84
N PRO A 213 8.91 -2.67 11.93
CA PRO A 213 8.70 -1.27 11.61
C PRO A 213 8.55 -1.06 10.10
N SER A 214 7.79 -0.04 9.69
CA SER A 214 7.81 0.44 8.31
C SER A 214 9.19 0.99 7.91
N PRO A 215 9.61 0.93 6.62
CA PRO A 215 10.92 1.42 6.18
C PRO A 215 11.25 2.88 6.56
N ASP A 216 10.26 3.78 6.53
CA ASP A 216 10.41 5.19 6.90
C ASP A 216 10.02 5.50 8.36
N SER A 217 9.90 4.48 9.23
CA SER A 217 9.31 4.60 10.57
C SER A 217 9.95 5.68 11.46
N GLU A 218 11.28 5.74 11.54
CA GLU A 218 11.98 6.73 12.38
C GLU A 218 11.69 8.16 11.93
N MET A 219 11.74 8.41 10.62
CA MET A 219 11.43 9.72 10.05
C MET A 219 9.96 10.09 10.27
N MET A 220 9.03 9.21 9.89
CA MET A 220 7.60 9.48 10.03
C MET A 220 7.23 9.74 11.50
N LYS A 221 7.84 9.01 12.43
CA LYS A 221 7.67 9.21 13.88
C LYS A 221 8.23 10.54 14.35
N GLY A 222 9.40 10.96 13.89
CA GLY A 222 9.97 12.27 14.27
C GLY A 222 9.13 13.46 13.79
N ILE A 223 8.53 13.35 12.59
CA ILE A 223 7.56 14.33 12.09
C ILE A 223 6.29 14.30 12.96
N ALA A 224 5.80 13.10 13.33
CA ALA A 224 4.63 12.95 14.20
C ALA A 224 4.88 13.52 15.60
N ASP A 225 6.07 13.36 16.16
CA ASP A 225 6.47 13.93 17.46
C ASP A 225 6.40 15.47 17.43
N THR A 226 6.98 16.09 16.39
CA THR A 226 6.91 17.54 16.20
C THR A 226 5.46 18.01 15.99
N PHE A 227 4.68 17.23 15.25
CA PHE A 227 3.26 17.50 15.02
C PHE A 227 2.49 17.50 16.35
N THR A 228 2.71 16.52 17.21
CA THR A 228 2.03 16.44 18.51
C THR A 228 2.48 17.49 19.51
N ASP A 229 3.73 17.93 19.48
CA ASP A 229 4.24 19.02 20.33
C ASP A 229 3.53 20.36 20.05
N LEU A 230 2.89 20.48 18.88
CA LEU A 230 2.09 21.65 18.48
C LEU A 230 0.59 21.52 18.82
N MET A 231 0.18 20.40 19.45
CA MET A 231 -1.20 20.12 19.81
C MET A 231 -1.33 19.97 21.33
N GLU A 232 -1.94 20.95 21.99
CA GLU A 232 -2.21 20.90 23.43
C GLU A 232 -3.37 19.93 23.74
N THR A 233 -3.34 19.25 24.88
CA THR A 233 -4.46 18.43 25.39
C THR A 233 -5.65 19.29 25.84
N GLU A 234 -6.84 18.71 25.92
CA GLU A 234 -8.10 19.39 26.25
C GLU A 234 -8.07 19.99 27.66
N ASP A 235 -7.37 19.32 28.57
CA ASP A 235 -7.15 19.80 29.93
C ASP A 235 -6.00 20.81 30.05
N GLY A 236 -5.26 21.07 28.96
CA GLY A 236 -4.12 21.99 28.89
C GLY A 236 -2.91 21.55 29.72
N THR A 237 -2.82 20.29 30.14
CA THR A 237 -1.72 19.80 30.99
C THR A 237 -0.51 19.30 30.21
N GLY A 238 -0.65 19.07 28.91
CA GLY A 238 0.43 18.60 28.05
C GLY A 238 0.08 18.68 26.57
N ASN A 239 0.73 17.82 25.81
CA ASN A 239 0.57 17.69 24.37
C ASN A 239 0.05 16.30 24.00
N TYR A 240 -0.46 16.19 22.77
CA TYR A 240 -0.88 14.90 22.22
C TYR A 240 0.30 13.91 22.22
N LEU A 241 -0.01 12.61 22.12
CA LEU A 241 1.00 11.56 22.06
C LEU A 241 1.09 10.98 20.65
N SER A 242 2.28 11.00 20.06
CA SER A 242 2.49 10.30 18.80
C SER A 242 2.82 8.82 19.04
N VAL A 243 2.16 7.93 18.30
CA VAL A 243 2.23 6.48 18.45
C VAL A 243 2.28 5.79 17.09
N PHE A 244 2.81 4.58 17.04
CA PHE A 244 2.73 3.77 15.82
C PHE A 244 1.38 3.05 15.72
N SER A 245 0.90 2.86 14.49
CA SER A 245 -0.17 1.89 14.19
C SER A 245 0.33 0.49 14.53
N GLY A 246 -0.34 -0.16 15.50
CA GLY A 246 0.03 -1.48 15.99
C GLY A 246 -0.83 -2.63 15.46
N SER A 247 -1.88 -2.35 14.67
CA SER A 247 -2.79 -3.38 14.14
C SER A 247 -2.76 -3.43 12.61
N ARG A 248 -2.99 -4.63 12.06
CA ARG A 248 -2.94 -4.94 10.63
C ARG A 248 -4.34 -5.24 10.10
N ASN A 249 -5.22 -4.25 9.94
CA ASN A 249 -6.63 -4.53 9.67
C ASN A 249 -7.29 -3.59 8.66
N GLY A 250 -6.61 -3.28 7.55
CA GLY A 250 -7.23 -2.54 6.44
C GLY A 250 -7.36 -1.03 6.67
N LYS A 251 -6.43 -0.44 7.42
CA LYS A 251 -6.47 0.98 7.78
C LYS A 251 -6.02 1.88 6.63
N LEU A 252 -6.63 3.05 6.59
CA LEU A 252 -6.41 4.08 5.59
C LEU A 252 -4.96 4.58 5.56
N HIS A 253 -4.42 4.99 6.71
CA HIS A 253 -3.11 5.63 6.77
C HIS A 253 -1.95 4.67 6.48
N ASP A 254 -2.09 3.40 6.87
CA ASP A 254 -1.15 2.35 6.53
C ASP A 254 -1.18 2.08 5.00
N TRP A 255 -2.38 2.09 4.39
CA TRP A 255 -2.55 1.94 2.95
C TRP A 255 -1.95 3.11 2.15
N PHE A 256 -2.20 4.37 2.55
CA PHE A 256 -1.64 5.57 1.90
C PHE A 256 -0.11 5.47 1.79
N TYR A 257 0.55 5.21 2.92
CA TYR A 257 2.01 5.12 2.93
C TYR A 257 2.49 3.94 2.10
N ARG A 258 1.87 2.76 2.21
CA ARG A 258 2.30 1.60 1.43
C ARG A 258 2.17 1.81 -0.07
N GLU A 259 1.00 2.24 -0.55
CA GLU A 259 0.71 2.33 -1.98
C GLU A 259 1.34 3.56 -2.65
N THR A 260 1.26 4.73 -2.03
CA THR A 260 1.60 5.99 -2.71
C THR A 260 2.89 6.62 -2.18
N GLY A 261 3.27 6.30 -0.94
CA GLY A 261 4.37 6.95 -0.23
C GLY A 261 3.99 8.25 0.44
N CYS A 262 2.72 8.65 0.34
CA CYS A 262 2.16 9.73 1.15
C CYS A 262 2.24 9.36 2.63
N ILE A 263 2.80 10.25 3.45
CA ILE A 263 2.81 10.08 4.90
C ILE A 263 1.47 10.61 5.41
N GLN A 264 0.53 9.70 5.68
CA GLN A 264 -0.74 10.04 6.29
C GLN A 264 -0.71 9.84 7.81
N TYR A 265 -1.14 10.84 8.56
CA TYR A 265 -1.37 10.75 9.99
C TYR A 265 -2.85 10.55 10.29
N LEU A 266 -3.16 9.56 11.11
CA LEU A 266 -4.47 9.41 11.72
C LEU A 266 -4.46 10.12 13.06
N ILE A 267 -5.38 11.06 13.28
CA ILE A 267 -5.39 11.87 14.50
C ILE A 267 -6.68 11.64 15.26
N GLU A 268 -6.58 11.16 16.50
CA GLU A 268 -7.68 11.05 17.44
C GLU A 268 -7.81 12.35 18.23
N CYS A 269 -8.64 13.28 17.75
CA CYS A 269 -8.86 14.56 18.39
C CYS A 269 -9.93 14.51 19.48
N GLY A 270 -9.88 15.49 20.38
CA GLY A 270 -10.79 15.59 21.51
C GLY A 270 -10.66 14.44 22.51
N THR A 271 -11.65 14.31 23.38
CA THR A 271 -11.74 13.24 24.39
C THR A 271 -12.91 12.30 24.04
N SER A 272 -13.61 11.73 25.03
CA SER A 272 -14.78 10.85 24.78
C SER A 272 -16.06 11.62 24.45
N ASN A 273 -15.94 12.87 24.01
CA ASN A 273 -16.99 13.84 23.77
C ASN A 273 -17.25 14.00 22.26
N LEU A 274 -17.92 13.01 21.64
CA LEU A 274 -18.13 12.99 20.18
C LEU A 274 -18.93 14.18 19.62
N GLN A 275 -19.92 14.67 20.37
CA GLN A 275 -20.84 15.73 19.96
C GLN A 275 -20.79 16.89 20.98
N PRO A 276 -19.64 17.57 21.12
CA PRO A 276 -19.47 18.59 22.16
C PRO A 276 -20.17 19.89 21.78
N ASP A 277 -20.27 20.82 22.74
CA ASP A 277 -20.79 22.15 22.46
C ASP A 277 -19.85 22.98 21.57
N SER A 278 -20.36 24.07 21.01
CA SER A 278 -19.59 24.92 20.10
C SER A 278 -18.34 25.53 20.74
N ILE A 279 -18.33 25.76 22.05
CA ILE A 279 -17.18 26.34 22.75
C ILE A 279 -16.01 25.35 22.73
N LEU A 280 -16.31 24.07 22.96
CA LEU A 280 -15.29 23.04 22.96
C LEU A 280 -14.83 22.66 21.54
N ILE A 281 -15.72 22.74 20.55
CA ILE A 281 -15.35 22.64 19.13
C ILE A 281 -14.35 23.74 18.76
N GLU A 282 -14.68 25.01 19.03
CA GLU A 282 -13.79 26.16 18.76
C GLU A 282 -12.44 26.02 19.49
N ASN A 283 -12.46 25.58 20.76
CA ASN A 283 -11.24 25.34 21.51
C ASN A 283 -10.37 24.24 20.88
N THR A 284 -10.99 23.16 20.39
CA THR A 284 -10.28 22.05 19.75
C THR A 284 -9.64 22.51 18.45
N ILE A 285 -10.37 23.24 17.60
CA ILE A 285 -9.85 23.86 16.37
C ILE A 285 -8.60 24.71 16.65
N LEU A 286 -8.65 25.56 17.67
CA LEU A 286 -7.53 26.42 18.03
C LEU A 286 -6.27 25.64 18.45
N ARG A 287 -6.45 24.52 19.18
CA ARG A 287 -5.34 23.67 19.64
C ARG A 287 -4.74 22.81 18.54
N THR A 288 -5.50 22.43 17.51
CA THR A 288 -5.02 21.52 16.45
C THR A 288 -4.44 22.24 15.23
N LYS A 289 -4.89 23.46 14.95
CA LYS A 289 -4.50 24.24 13.78
C LYS A 289 -3.00 24.42 13.57
N PRO A 290 -2.17 24.74 14.59
CA PRO A 290 -0.74 24.95 14.39
C PRO A 290 -0.03 23.74 13.78
N ALA A 291 -0.46 22.53 14.15
CA ALA A 291 0.12 21.28 13.64
C ALA A 291 -0.20 21.05 12.15
N MET A 292 -1.42 21.37 11.71
CA MET A 292 -1.79 21.29 10.28
C MET A 292 -0.94 22.25 9.43
N VAL A 293 -0.77 23.49 9.91
CA VAL A 293 0.08 24.50 9.24
C VAL A 293 1.54 24.04 9.19
N TYR A 294 2.06 23.41 10.25
CA TYR A 294 3.40 22.81 10.26
C TYR A 294 3.62 21.77 9.15
N LEU A 295 2.65 20.89 8.86
CA LEU A 295 2.80 19.94 7.75
C LEU A 295 2.83 20.62 6.39
N LEU A 296 2.01 21.65 6.20
CA LEU A 296 2.03 22.46 4.98
C LEU A 296 3.39 23.15 4.82
N ASP A 297 3.90 23.77 5.89
CA ASP A 297 5.22 24.38 5.92
C ASP A 297 6.33 23.38 5.60
N ARG A 298 6.25 22.18 6.18
CA ARG A 298 7.22 21.11 5.93
C ARG A 298 7.20 20.65 4.48
N ALA A 299 6.03 20.57 3.86
CA ALA A 299 5.89 20.16 2.46
C ALA A 299 6.63 21.08 1.48
N ILE A 300 6.82 22.35 1.82
CA ILE A 300 7.51 23.36 0.98
C ILE A 300 8.84 23.86 1.57
N GLY A 301 9.25 23.36 2.73
CA GLY A 301 10.46 23.82 3.42
C GLY A 301 10.41 25.24 3.93
N TYR A 302 9.25 25.70 4.41
CA TYR A 302 9.07 27.04 4.94
C TYR A 302 9.21 27.08 6.47
N ASN A 303 10.27 27.72 6.97
CA ASN A 303 10.50 27.99 8.41
C ASN A 303 10.39 26.79 9.36
N THR A 304 10.63 25.57 8.88
CA THR A 304 10.59 24.34 9.66
C THR A 304 11.68 23.37 9.20
N ASP A 305 11.94 22.34 10.00
CA ASP A 305 12.71 21.20 9.51
C ASP A 305 11.98 20.63 8.29
N ALA A 306 12.68 20.57 7.17
CA ALA A 306 12.14 20.03 5.92
C ALA A 306 13.19 19.19 5.19
N GLY A 307 13.81 18.27 5.95
CA GLY A 307 14.61 17.22 5.37
C GLY A 307 13.85 16.51 4.23
N GLN A 308 14.32 16.73 3.01
CA GLN A 308 13.71 16.20 1.80
C GLN A 308 14.74 16.21 0.67
N ALA A 309 14.65 15.22 -0.22
CA ALA A 309 15.27 15.24 -1.53
C ALA A 309 14.20 15.30 -2.64
N THR A 310 14.43 16.13 -3.65
CA THR A 310 13.53 16.31 -4.79
C THR A 310 14.34 16.52 -6.07
N GLY A 311 13.73 16.35 -7.23
CA GLY A 311 14.41 16.52 -8.52
C GLY A 311 13.56 16.06 -9.70
N ILE A 312 13.95 16.43 -10.91
CA ILE A 312 13.37 15.89 -12.15
C ILE A 312 14.31 14.83 -12.69
N ILE A 313 13.73 13.72 -13.11
CA ILE A 313 14.40 12.72 -13.92
C ILE A 313 14.13 13.04 -15.40
N TYR A 314 15.18 13.29 -16.17
CA TYR A 314 15.13 13.61 -17.59
C TYR A 314 15.65 12.46 -18.45
N ASP A 315 15.22 12.42 -19.70
CA ASP A 315 15.87 11.66 -20.76
C ASP A 315 17.12 12.42 -21.23
N GLN A 316 18.29 11.79 -21.12
CA GLN A 316 19.58 12.39 -21.49
C GLN A 316 19.66 12.80 -22.98
N SER A 317 18.92 12.12 -23.85
CA SER A 317 18.94 12.34 -25.29
C SER A 317 17.97 13.42 -25.76
N THR A 318 16.77 13.47 -25.17
CA THR A 318 15.70 14.41 -25.58
C THR A 318 15.62 15.65 -24.69
N GLY A 319 16.13 15.58 -23.45
CA GLY A 319 15.99 16.63 -22.44
C GLY A 319 14.57 16.76 -21.87
N LEU A 320 13.67 15.83 -22.18
CA LEU A 320 12.30 15.82 -21.68
C LEU A 320 12.21 15.08 -20.33
N PRO A 321 11.29 15.49 -19.43
CA PRO A 321 11.06 14.78 -18.18
C PRO A 321 10.52 13.36 -18.41
N ILE A 322 10.91 12.43 -17.54
CA ILE A 322 10.51 11.02 -17.57
C ILE A 322 9.49 10.78 -16.46
N GLU A 323 8.25 10.53 -16.86
CA GLU A 323 7.20 10.06 -15.97
C GLU A 323 7.37 8.58 -15.59
N SER A 324 6.95 8.23 -14.37
CA SER A 324 6.92 6.87 -13.84
C SER A 324 8.30 6.19 -13.80
N ALA A 325 9.38 6.93 -13.58
CA ALA A 325 10.70 6.39 -13.23
C ALA A 325 10.72 5.96 -11.76
N HIS A 326 11.26 4.78 -11.46
CA HIS A 326 11.41 4.29 -10.11
C HIS A 326 12.55 5.05 -9.42
N VAL A 327 12.28 5.64 -8.27
CA VAL A 327 13.24 6.37 -7.44
C VAL A 327 13.29 5.74 -6.05
N GLU A 328 14.32 4.92 -5.86
CA GLU A 328 14.55 4.16 -4.64
C GLU A 328 15.63 4.83 -3.80
N ILE A 329 15.38 4.92 -2.49
CA ILE A 329 16.39 5.27 -1.49
C ILE A 329 16.71 3.96 -0.77
N GLU A 330 17.91 3.43 -0.94
CA GLU A 330 18.25 2.06 -0.50
C GLU A 330 18.02 1.89 1.02
N GLU A 331 18.32 2.90 1.82
CA GLU A 331 18.14 2.88 3.28
C GLU A 331 16.67 2.91 3.72
N HIS A 332 15.76 3.31 2.83
CA HIS A 332 14.33 3.47 3.08
C HIS A 332 13.48 2.60 2.14
N TYR A 333 14.08 1.54 1.61
CA TYR A 333 13.41 0.56 0.76
C TYR A 333 12.96 -0.66 1.58
N GLY A 334 11.84 -1.26 1.19
CA GLY A 334 11.36 -2.54 1.70
C GLY A 334 10.35 -3.14 0.72
N SER A 335 10.36 -4.47 0.59
CA SER A 335 9.53 -5.24 -0.35
C SER A 335 8.02 -4.99 -0.19
N VAL A 336 7.61 -4.63 1.03
CA VAL A 336 6.22 -4.26 1.38
C VAL A 336 5.71 -3.03 0.62
N LEU A 337 6.58 -2.09 0.26
CA LEU A 337 6.20 -0.83 -0.36
C LEU A 337 5.99 -0.99 -1.86
N LYS A 338 5.02 -0.27 -2.43
CA LYS A 338 5.00 -0.08 -3.88
C LYS A 338 6.18 0.81 -4.32
N PRO A 339 6.70 0.60 -5.54
CA PRO A 339 7.74 1.47 -6.08
C PRO A 339 7.35 2.95 -6.00
N ARG A 340 8.30 3.81 -5.62
CA ARG A 340 8.10 5.26 -5.65
C ARG A 340 8.43 5.77 -7.04
N LEU A 341 7.44 6.38 -7.69
CA LEU A 341 7.51 6.77 -9.08
C LEU A 341 7.61 8.28 -9.23
N THR A 342 8.29 8.75 -10.28
CA THR A 342 8.16 10.14 -10.71
C THR A 342 6.76 10.41 -11.26
N ASN A 343 6.25 11.62 -11.01
CA ASN A 343 4.96 12.07 -11.53
C ASN A 343 5.06 12.49 -13.02
N GLU A 344 3.99 13.07 -13.57
CA GLU A 344 3.91 13.51 -14.97
C GLU A 344 4.91 14.60 -15.37
N PHE A 345 5.48 15.32 -14.39
CA PHE A 345 6.54 16.31 -14.59
C PHE A 345 7.94 15.70 -14.51
N GLY A 346 8.03 14.38 -14.35
CA GLY A 346 9.27 13.66 -14.07
C GLY A 346 9.82 13.93 -12.67
N ARG A 347 9.03 14.54 -11.79
CA ARG A 347 9.41 14.94 -10.44
C ARG A 347 9.37 13.76 -9.49
N TYR A 348 10.40 13.61 -8.65
CA TYR A 348 10.35 12.80 -7.44
C TYR A 348 10.38 13.68 -6.20
N ARG A 349 9.74 13.25 -5.11
CA ARG A 349 9.81 13.88 -3.78
C ARG A 349 10.02 12.77 -2.74
N ARG A 350 11.10 12.85 -1.96
CA ARG A 350 11.43 11.91 -0.89
C ARG A 350 11.65 12.68 0.39
N MET A 351 10.71 12.56 1.33
CA MET A 351 10.91 13.03 2.70
C MET A 351 12.04 12.22 3.32
N LEU A 352 12.98 12.89 4.00
CA LEU A 352 14.16 12.28 4.61
C LEU A 352 14.54 13.01 5.89
N ASN A 353 15.27 12.35 6.79
CA ASN A 353 16.00 13.09 7.83
C ASN A 353 17.30 13.67 7.24
N ALA A 354 17.96 14.61 7.91
CA ALA A 354 19.32 14.99 7.52
C ALA A 354 20.24 13.76 7.51
N GLY A 355 20.92 13.54 6.39
CA GLY A 355 21.70 12.35 6.17
C GLY A 355 22.23 12.24 4.75
N THR A 356 23.07 11.24 4.54
CA THR A 356 23.58 10.85 3.22
C THR A 356 22.95 9.53 2.84
N TYR A 357 22.41 9.45 1.63
CA TYR A 357 21.61 8.31 1.17
C TYR A 357 22.05 7.83 -0.21
N HIS A 358 21.79 6.56 -0.50
CA HIS A 358 22.02 5.96 -1.82
C HIS A 358 20.71 5.97 -2.60
N LEU A 359 20.70 6.71 -3.70
CA LEU A 359 19.55 6.87 -4.58
C LEU A 359 19.77 6.05 -5.84
N LYS A 360 18.83 5.15 -6.15
CA LYS A 360 18.79 4.36 -7.37
C LYS A 360 17.62 4.81 -8.22
N VAL A 361 17.91 5.18 -9.47
CA VAL A 361 16.89 5.55 -10.46
C VAL A 361 16.86 4.51 -11.57
N SER A 362 15.68 4.02 -11.90
CA SER A 362 15.50 3.03 -12.95
C SER A 362 14.18 3.20 -13.68
N LYS A 363 14.15 2.88 -14.98
CA LYS A 363 12.95 2.94 -15.81
C LYS A 363 13.10 1.96 -16.96
N LYS A 364 12.04 1.23 -17.31
CA LYS A 364 12.00 0.39 -18.52
C LYS A 364 12.45 1.21 -19.74
N GLY A 365 13.42 0.69 -20.48
CA GLY A 365 13.98 1.35 -21.66
C GLY A 365 15.13 2.31 -21.37
N TYR A 366 15.61 2.41 -20.12
CA TYR A 366 16.74 3.23 -19.71
C TYR A 366 17.75 2.42 -18.90
N LEU A 367 19.02 2.82 -18.96
CA LEU A 367 20.06 2.25 -18.10
C LEU A 367 19.86 2.77 -16.66
N PRO A 368 19.88 1.88 -15.64
CA PRO A 368 19.73 2.30 -14.26
C PRO A 368 20.97 3.09 -13.79
N GLN A 369 20.75 4.05 -12.89
CA GLN A 369 21.81 4.88 -12.32
C GLN A 369 21.74 4.86 -10.80
N ASN A 370 22.93 4.91 -10.18
CA ASN A 370 23.07 5.03 -8.73
C ASN A 370 23.77 6.35 -8.41
N HIS A 371 23.25 7.06 -7.42
CA HIS A 371 23.69 8.38 -6.99
C HIS A 371 23.78 8.44 -5.48
N ILE A 372 24.52 9.43 -4.97
CA ILE A 372 24.54 9.78 -3.55
C ILE A 372 23.84 11.12 -3.40
N ILE A 373 22.90 11.20 -2.47
CA ILE A 373 22.19 12.43 -2.12
C ILE A 373 22.44 12.80 -0.66
N VAL A 374 22.38 14.09 -0.35
CA VAL A 374 22.51 14.60 1.01
C VAL A 374 21.28 15.43 1.35
N ALA A 375 20.44 14.92 2.25
CA ALA A 375 19.32 15.66 2.80
C ALA A 375 19.79 16.52 3.98
N ASN A 376 19.18 17.69 4.15
CA ASN A 376 19.53 18.63 5.21
C ASN A 376 18.25 19.15 5.88
N ASN A 377 18.29 19.42 7.19
CA ASN A 377 17.11 19.89 7.92
C ASN A 377 16.73 21.33 7.57
N SER A 378 17.67 22.12 7.02
CA SER A 378 17.49 23.55 6.76
C SER A 378 16.72 23.85 5.47
N GLY A 379 16.34 22.85 4.69
CA GLY A 379 15.52 23.01 3.50
C GLY A 379 15.62 21.85 2.51
N ILE A 380 14.83 21.95 1.44
CA ILE A 380 14.70 20.90 0.42
C ILE A 380 15.98 20.79 -0.42
N THR A 381 16.61 19.61 -0.46
CA THR A 381 17.71 19.32 -1.38
C THR A 381 17.16 19.00 -2.77
N THR A 382 17.57 19.76 -3.80
CA THR A 382 17.15 19.53 -5.20
C THR A 382 18.29 18.96 -6.06
N ASN A 383 18.07 17.80 -6.67
CA ASN A 383 19.01 17.13 -7.58
C ASN A 383 18.30 16.54 -8.79
N ASP A 384 18.53 17.10 -9.97
CA ASP A 384 18.04 16.53 -11.22
C ASP A 384 18.99 15.45 -11.76
N TYR A 385 18.43 14.44 -12.43
CA TYR A 385 19.18 13.34 -13.03
C TYR A 385 18.77 13.11 -14.47
N TYR A 386 19.66 12.49 -15.26
CA TYR A 386 19.47 12.28 -16.68
C TYR A 386 19.74 10.82 -17.00
N LEU A 387 18.71 10.07 -17.35
CA LEU A 387 18.81 8.65 -17.70
C LEU A 387 19.19 8.48 -19.17
N ASP A 388 20.17 7.62 -19.42
CA ASP A 388 20.54 7.20 -20.77
C ASP A 388 19.55 6.15 -21.30
N PRO A 389 18.99 6.31 -22.50
CA PRO A 389 18.19 5.27 -23.13
C PRO A 389 18.98 3.97 -23.28
N ALA A 390 18.36 2.85 -22.90
CA ALA A 390 18.95 1.53 -23.02
C ALA A 390 18.95 1.08 -24.49
N PRO A 391 20.11 0.63 -25.03
CA PRO A 391 20.18 0.05 -26.37
C PRO A 391 19.20 -1.12 -26.54
N LEU A 392 18.72 -1.32 -27.77
CA LEU A 392 17.96 -2.51 -28.15
C LEU A 392 18.90 -3.59 -28.69
N TYR A 393 18.63 -4.83 -28.31
CA TYR A 393 19.33 -6.02 -28.79
C TYR A 393 18.33 -7.11 -29.15
N SER A 394 18.70 -7.92 -30.14
CA SER A 394 17.91 -9.06 -30.57
C SER A 394 18.12 -10.28 -29.65
N LEU A 395 17.02 -10.89 -29.21
CA LEU A 395 16.98 -12.18 -28.53
C LEU A 395 16.34 -13.21 -29.45
N GLN A 396 17.13 -14.16 -29.94
CA GLN A 396 16.66 -15.26 -30.78
C GLN A 396 16.50 -16.54 -29.96
N LEU A 397 15.32 -17.17 -30.02
CA LEU A 397 14.98 -18.39 -29.29
C LEU A 397 14.66 -19.53 -30.26
N ASP A 398 15.68 -20.31 -30.63
CA ASP A 398 15.54 -21.43 -31.54
C ASP A 398 15.08 -22.67 -30.78
N LEU A 399 14.06 -23.36 -31.29
CA LEU A 399 13.57 -24.61 -30.71
C LEU A 399 14.28 -25.80 -31.37
N ASP A 400 14.88 -26.68 -30.57
CA ASP A 400 15.44 -27.96 -31.01
C ASP A 400 14.48 -29.09 -30.62
N TYR A 401 13.87 -29.75 -31.61
CA TYR A 401 12.81 -30.72 -31.39
C TYR A 401 12.92 -31.91 -32.35
N SER A 402 12.58 -33.10 -31.85
CA SER A 402 12.47 -34.32 -32.66
C SER A 402 11.14 -34.41 -33.42
N SER A 403 10.10 -33.74 -32.92
CA SER A 403 8.77 -33.61 -33.53
C SER A 403 8.20 -32.22 -33.25
N ALA A 404 7.59 -31.59 -34.24
CA ALA A 404 7.15 -30.20 -34.14
C ALA A 404 6.14 -30.02 -32.99
N PRO A 405 6.39 -29.11 -32.03
CA PRO A 405 5.43 -28.80 -30.98
C PRO A 405 4.29 -27.93 -31.55
N ASP A 406 3.05 -28.13 -31.07
CA ASP A 406 1.88 -27.37 -31.54
C ASP A 406 1.98 -25.88 -31.20
N THR A 407 2.30 -25.56 -29.94
CA THR A 407 2.59 -24.20 -29.46
C THR A 407 3.51 -24.29 -28.26
N VAL A 408 4.56 -23.48 -28.20
CA VAL A 408 5.45 -23.41 -27.02
C VAL A 408 5.29 -22.03 -26.37
N ARG A 409 4.82 -22.00 -25.12
CA ARG A 409 4.69 -20.75 -24.36
C ARG A 409 6.05 -20.31 -23.84
N CYS A 410 6.35 -19.04 -24.02
CA CYS A 410 7.49 -18.35 -23.44
C CYS A 410 7.01 -17.20 -22.56
N ILE A 411 7.67 -17.00 -21.44
CA ILE A 411 7.49 -15.88 -20.52
C ILE A 411 8.83 -15.15 -20.45
N LEU A 412 8.80 -13.85 -20.67
CA LEU A 412 9.94 -12.96 -20.49
C LEU A 412 9.67 -12.08 -19.28
N ILE A 413 10.56 -12.10 -18.29
CA ILE A 413 10.44 -11.29 -17.08
C ILE A 413 11.61 -10.33 -17.05
N SER A 414 11.33 -9.03 -16.94
CA SER A 414 12.31 -7.98 -16.70
C SER A 414 12.21 -7.47 -15.26
N ASP A 415 13.09 -6.54 -14.90
CA ASP A 415 13.00 -5.82 -13.61
C ASP A 415 11.71 -4.97 -13.48
N PHE A 416 10.95 -4.78 -14.56
CA PHE A 416 9.79 -3.87 -14.61
C PHE A 416 8.47 -4.54 -14.99
N ASP A 417 8.51 -5.62 -15.76
CA ASP A 417 7.31 -6.25 -16.31
C ASP A 417 7.52 -7.71 -16.74
N THR A 418 6.39 -8.38 -16.97
CA THR A 418 6.35 -9.76 -17.47
C THR A 418 5.54 -9.77 -18.77
N ASP A 419 6.14 -10.33 -19.82
CA ASP A 419 5.49 -10.54 -21.11
C ASP A 419 5.34 -12.04 -21.40
N SER A 420 4.34 -12.41 -22.19
CA SER A 420 4.11 -13.79 -22.61
C SER A 420 3.91 -13.88 -24.11
N LEU A 421 4.65 -14.79 -24.75
CA LEU A 421 4.65 -14.97 -26.19
C LEU A 421 4.58 -16.45 -26.57
N THR A 422 4.15 -16.71 -27.80
CA THR A 422 4.13 -18.06 -28.38
C THR A 422 5.31 -18.20 -29.33
N LEU A 423 6.19 -19.16 -29.04
CA LEU A 423 7.29 -19.53 -29.91
C LEU A 423 6.78 -20.45 -31.02
N ASN A 424 7.14 -20.13 -32.25
CA ASN A 424 6.86 -20.89 -33.45
C ASN A 424 8.04 -21.80 -33.81
N SER A 425 7.86 -22.63 -34.85
CA SER A 425 8.91 -23.52 -35.34
C SER A 425 10.11 -22.80 -35.98
N VAL A 426 9.96 -21.52 -36.37
CA VAL A 426 10.99 -20.69 -37.00
C VAL A 426 10.81 -19.21 -36.60
N ASN A 427 11.90 -18.45 -36.65
CA ASN A 427 11.93 -16.98 -36.53
C ASN A 427 11.36 -16.41 -35.21
N ASN A 428 11.81 -16.93 -34.08
CA ASN A 428 11.47 -16.37 -32.77
C ASN A 428 12.50 -15.32 -32.34
N ILE A 429 12.40 -14.12 -32.90
CA ILE A 429 13.28 -12.99 -32.56
C ILE A 429 12.46 -11.94 -31.81
N GLN A 430 12.99 -11.47 -30.68
CA GLN A 430 12.43 -10.37 -29.90
C GLN A 430 13.45 -9.25 -29.77
N GLU A 431 13.05 -8.01 -29.99
CA GLU A 431 13.87 -6.83 -29.74
C GLU A 431 13.62 -6.35 -28.32
N LEU A 432 14.64 -6.45 -27.47
CA LEU A 432 14.53 -6.14 -26.04
C LEU A 432 15.57 -5.11 -25.64
N HIS A 433 15.23 -4.26 -24.67
CA HIS A 433 16.18 -3.31 -24.11
C HIS A 433 17.27 -4.04 -23.32
N GLN A 434 18.46 -3.45 -23.30
CA GLN A 434 19.56 -3.87 -22.43
C GLN A 434 19.10 -3.95 -20.97
N GLY A 435 19.38 -5.07 -20.31
CA GLY A 435 18.98 -5.28 -18.92
C GLY A 435 18.96 -6.74 -18.49
N ASN A 436 18.50 -6.97 -17.27
CA ASN A 436 18.25 -8.32 -16.74
C ASN A 436 16.97 -8.89 -17.34
N TRP A 437 17.04 -10.14 -17.77
CA TRP A 437 15.90 -10.88 -18.29
C TRP A 437 15.90 -12.32 -17.77
N THR A 438 14.76 -12.78 -17.28
CA THR A 438 14.46 -14.19 -17.05
C THR A 438 13.58 -14.69 -18.18
N ILE A 439 14.05 -15.71 -18.89
CA ILE A 439 13.35 -16.33 -20.02
C ILE A 439 12.88 -17.70 -19.55
N ILE A 440 11.57 -17.93 -19.55
CA ILE A 440 10.96 -19.22 -19.17
C ILE A 440 10.22 -19.77 -20.38
N VAL A 441 10.62 -20.94 -20.84
CA VAL A 441 9.98 -21.66 -21.95
C VAL A 441 9.41 -22.97 -21.40
N ASN A 442 8.09 -23.12 -21.52
CA ASN A 442 7.36 -24.26 -20.96
C ASN A 442 6.58 -25.00 -22.06
N PRO A 443 7.21 -25.97 -22.75
CA PRO A 443 6.54 -26.79 -23.76
C PRO A 443 5.60 -27.83 -23.13
N MET A 444 4.39 -27.98 -23.66
CA MET A 444 3.46 -29.00 -23.20
C MET A 444 4.04 -30.41 -23.46
N GLY A 445 4.19 -31.22 -22.41
CA GLY A 445 4.78 -32.57 -22.49
C GLY A 445 6.30 -32.60 -22.71
N GLY A 446 6.95 -31.44 -22.72
CA GLY A 446 8.40 -31.31 -22.83
C GLY A 446 9.05 -30.92 -21.51
N THR A 447 10.32 -30.56 -21.60
CA THR A 447 11.16 -30.17 -20.46
C THR A 447 11.17 -28.65 -20.33
N PRO A 448 10.71 -28.04 -19.21
CA PRO A 448 10.83 -26.60 -19.00
C PRO A 448 12.27 -26.10 -19.11
N TRP A 449 12.44 -24.90 -19.65
CA TRP A 449 13.74 -24.26 -19.82
C TRP A 449 13.70 -22.86 -19.25
N GLU A 450 14.64 -22.54 -18.37
CA GLU A 450 14.76 -21.22 -17.77
C GLU A 450 16.18 -20.70 -17.97
N LYS A 451 16.30 -19.41 -18.28
CA LYS A 451 17.59 -18.73 -18.37
C LYS A 451 17.50 -17.31 -17.84
N ASN A 452 18.38 -16.99 -16.89
CA ASN A 452 18.66 -15.64 -16.44
C ASN A 452 19.84 -15.08 -17.23
N ILE A 453 19.66 -13.93 -17.87
CA ILE A 453 20.68 -13.25 -18.67
C ILE A 453 20.74 -11.76 -18.34
N TYR A 454 21.90 -11.17 -18.57
CA TYR A 454 22.02 -9.74 -18.81
C TYR A 454 22.19 -9.53 -20.32
N LEU A 455 21.19 -8.95 -20.98
CA LEU A 455 21.19 -8.76 -22.43
C LEU A 455 21.97 -7.49 -22.78
N GLU A 456 23.18 -7.63 -23.32
CA GLU A 456 24.09 -6.52 -23.67
C GLU A 456 24.55 -6.56 -25.14
N ARG A 457 24.01 -7.52 -25.91
CA ARG A 457 24.31 -7.80 -27.31
C ARG A 457 23.26 -8.73 -27.88
N ASP A 458 23.19 -8.79 -29.21
CA ASP A 458 22.42 -9.80 -29.91
C ASP A 458 22.80 -11.21 -29.40
N THR A 459 21.79 -11.95 -28.95
CA THR A 459 21.96 -13.22 -28.25
C THR A 459 21.02 -14.26 -28.83
N SER A 460 21.52 -15.49 -29.03
CA SER A 460 20.71 -16.62 -29.48
C SER A 460 20.82 -17.79 -28.50
N PHE A 461 19.70 -18.48 -28.27
CA PHE A 461 19.64 -19.72 -27.52
C PHE A 461 18.97 -20.81 -28.35
N THR A 462 19.53 -22.01 -28.28
CA THR A 462 18.86 -23.23 -28.75
C THR A 462 18.26 -23.94 -27.55
N ILE A 463 16.95 -24.12 -27.58
CA ILE A 463 16.14 -24.63 -26.49
C ILE A 463 15.72 -26.07 -26.82
N PRO A 464 16.23 -27.07 -26.09
CA PRO A 464 15.86 -28.47 -26.33
C PRO A 464 14.43 -28.71 -25.86
N ILE A 465 13.61 -29.28 -26.75
CA ILE A 465 12.23 -29.71 -26.52
C ILE A 465 12.21 -31.23 -26.50
N ASP A 466 12.92 -31.78 -25.51
CA ASP A 466 12.97 -33.22 -25.28
C ASP A 466 11.71 -33.69 -24.53
N PRO A 467 11.16 -34.87 -24.88
CA PRO A 467 10.10 -35.50 -24.09
C PRO A 467 10.55 -35.69 -22.65
N SER A 468 9.68 -35.36 -21.70
CA SER A 468 9.96 -35.54 -20.27
C SER A 468 9.09 -36.65 -19.67
N SER A 469 9.69 -37.45 -18.79
CA SER A 469 8.93 -38.29 -17.87
C SER A 469 8.47 -37.42 -16.72
N SER A 470 7.16 -37.18 -16.63
CA SER A 470 6.57 -36.30 -15.61
C SER A 470 5.97 -37.12 -14.46
N TYR A 471 6.31 -36.76 -13.23
CA TYR A 471 5.68 -37.28 -12.02
C TYR A 471 4.80 -36.20 -11.41
N LEU A 472 3.48 -36.40 -11.39
CA LEU A 472 2.57 -35.49 -10.73
C LEU A 472 2.56 -35.80 -9.23
N LEU A 473 3.34 -35.03 -8.46
CA LEU A 473 3.50 -35.27 -7.02
C LEU A 473 2.23 -34.97 -6.21
N SER A 474 1.30 -34.18 -6.77
CA SER A 474 0.08 -33.68 -6.12
C SER A 474 -1.17 -34.55 -6.29
N HIS A 475 -1.03 -35.83 -6.70
CA HIS A 475 -2.20 -36.64 -7.03
C HIS A 475 -3.10 -36.94 -5.82
N ASP A 476 -2.51 -37.21 -4.65
CA ASP A 476 -3.24 -37.50 -3.39
C ASP A 476 -2.54 -36.95 -2.13
N TRP A 477 -1.40 -36.26 -2.28
CA TRP A 477 -0.55 -35.78 -1.17
C TRP A 477 -0.32 -36.83 -0.04
N ASP A 478 -0.34 -38.13 -0.36
CA ASP A 478 -0.23 -39.27 0.58
C ASP A 478 1.23 -39.51 1.02
N TRP A 479 1.89 -38.42 1.40
CA TRP A 479 3.31 -38.36 1.70
C TRP A 479 3.49 -38.67 3.19
N ASN A 480 3.90 -39.90 3.48
CA ASN A 480 3.92 -40.46 4.84
C ASN A 480 4.96 -39.81 5.79
N SER A 481 5.86 -38.96 5.27
CA SER A 481 6.89 -38.26 6.04
C SER A 481 6.58 -36.76 6.05
N GLN A 482 6.16 -36.23 7.20
CA GLN A 482 5.84 -34.81 7.35
C GLN A 482 6.06 -34.29 8.78
N ASN A 483 6.27 -32.98 8.89
CA ASN A 483 6.22 -32.23 10.13
C ASN A 483 5.21 -31.08 10.02
N GLY A 484 4.35 -30.97 11.03
CA GLY A 484 3.22 -30.04 11.03
C GLY A 484 1.98 -30.63 10.33
N ASN A 485 0.86 -29.92 10.48
CA ASN A 485 -0.40 -30.30 9.82
C ASN A 485 -0.44 -29.68 8.42
N TRP A 486 -0.70 -30.53 7.43
CA TRP A 486 -0.96 -30.19 6.04
C TRP A 486 -2.39 -30.62 5.66
N PHE A 487 -3.00 -29.90 4.73
CA PHE A 487 -4.37 -30.12 4.30
C PHE A 487 -4.42 -30.17 2.79
N ASP A 488 -4.98 -31.23 2.24
CA ASP A 488 -5.32 -31.30 0.82
C ASP A 488 -6.71 -30.69 0.61
N ASP A 489 -6.81 -29.66 -0.23
CA ASP A 489 -8.07 -29.18 -0.77
C ASP A 489 -8.09 -29.37 -2.29
N SER A 490 -8.71 -30.47 -2.72
CA SER A 490 -8.98 -30.77 -4.13
C SER A 490 -7.72 -30.71 -5.02
N GLY A 491 -6.59 -31.25 -4.53
CA GLY A 491 -5.31 -31.28 -5.23
C GLY A 491 -4.40 -30.07 -4.93
N THR A 492 -4.85 -29.12 -4.10
CA THR A 492 -4.02 -28.00 -3.60
C THR A 492 -3.56 -28.29 -2.19
N LEU A 493 -2.25 -28.42 -1.99
CA LEU A 493 -1.67 -28.53 -0.65
C LEU A 493 -1.74 -27.18 0.08
N ARG A 494 -2.27 -27.21 1.31
CA ARG A 494 -2.33 -26.05 2.20
C ARG A 494 -1.64 -26.34 3.51
N SER A 495 -0.89 -25.36 4.01
CA SER A 495 -0.31 -25.35 5.35
C SER A 495 -1.32 -25.03 6.46
N GLN A 496 -2.58 -24.75 6.11
CA GLN A 496 -3.70 -24.41 7.00
C GLN A 496 -5.05 -24.76 6.34
N GLN A 497 -6.13 -24.92 7.13
CA GLN A 497 -7.48 -25.21 6.59
C GLN A 497 -8.17 -23.98 5.99
N GLY A 498 -8.06 -22.85 6.70
CA GLY A 498 -8.64 -21.58 6.29
C GLY A 498 -7.87 -20.91 5.14
N LEU A 499 -8.45 -19.85 4.59
CA LEU A 499 -7.76 -19.00 3.62
C LEU A 499 -6.59 -18.23 4.25
N PHE A 500 -6.68 -17.96 5.55
CA PHE A 500 -5.70 -17.22 6.33
C PHE A 500 -5.15 -18.10 7.45
N TYR A 501 -3.89 -17.84 7.84
CA TYR A 501 -3.41 -18.33 9.12
C TYR A 501 -4.23 -17.69 10.24
N GLU A 502 -4.39 -18.41 11.36
CA GLU A 502 -4.86 -17.73 12.57
C GLU A 502 -3.89 -16.59 12.89
N ASN A 503 -4.41 -15.49 13.46
CA ASN A 503 -3.62 -14.32 13.84
C ASN A 503 -2.69 -14.68 15.02
N ASN A 504 -1.67 -15.48 14.72
CA ASN A 504 -0.74 -16.05 15.65
C ASN A 504 0.65 -15.93 15.00
N ASP A 505 1.43 -14.99 15.53
CA ASP A 505 2.60 -14.38 14.88
C ASP A 505 3.85 -15.28 14.77
N SER A 506 3.73 -16.59 14.93
CA SER A 506 4.83 -17.54 14.71
C SER A 506 4.33 -18.97 14.57
N LEU A 507 4.70 -19.64 13.47
CA LEU A 507 4.75 -21.09 13.49
C LEU A 507 5.87 -21.52 14.45
N LEU A 508 5.54 -22.32 15.46
CA LEU A 508 6.47 -22.83 16.49
C LEU A 508 7.62 -23.71 15.92
N GLY A 509 7.77 -23.84 14.60
CA GLY A 509 8.80 -24.60 13.90
C GLY A 509 8.58 -24.67 12.36
N ILE A 510 9.58 -25.17 11.64
CA ILE A 510 9.53 -25.38 10.17
C ILE A 510 8.56 -26.53 9.85
N LYS A 511 7.51 -26.24 9.07
CA LYS A 511 6.65 -27.28 8.48
C LYS A 511 7.29 -27.82 7.21
N TRP A 512 7.23 -29.13 7.02
CA TRP A 512 7.71 -29.79 5.80
C TRP A 512 6.92 -31.07 5.51
N ILE A 513 6.94 -31.51 4.26
CA ILE A 513 6.34 -32.76 3.78
C ILE A 513 7.25 -33.33 2.69
N GLU A 514 7.40 -34.66 2.65
CA GLU A 514 8.37 -35.33 1.77
C GLU A 514 7.77 -36.55 1.06
N THR A 515 8.03 -36.67 -0.24
CA THR A 515 7.59 -37.82 -1.06
C THR A 515 8.39 -39.09 -0.76
N GLY A 516 7.94 -40.24 -1.28
CA GLY A 516 8.83 -41.39 -1.47
C GLY A 516 9.92 -41.13 -2.53
N TYR A 517 10.84 -42.09 -2.68
CA TYR A 517 11.87 -42.05 -3.71
C TYR A 517 11.32 -42.37 -5.11
N TYR A 518 11.80 -41.65 -6.12
CA TYR A 518 11.51 -41.90 -7.53
C TYR A 518 12.78 -42.38 -8.25
N ASP A 519 12.62 -43.36 -9.14
CA ASP A 519 13.73 -43.82 -9.98
C ASP A 519 13.98 -42.82 -11.12
N LEU A 520 15.16 -42.22 -11.09
CA LEU A 520 15.64 -41.26 -12.08
C LEU A 520 16.73 -41.86 -12.98
N SER A 521 16.96 -43.17 -12.92
CA SER A 521 17.98 -43.86 -13.71
C SER A 521 17.81 -43.57 -15.21
N GLY A 522 18.91 -43.16 -15.86
CA GLY A 522 18.90 -42.79 -17.28
C GLY A 522 18.48 -41.35 -17.56
N SER A 523 18.08 -40.59 -16.55
CA SER A 523 17.84 -39.14 -16.67
C SER A 523 19.14 -38.37 -16.49
N ASN A 524 19.34 -37.30 -17.25
CA ASN A 524 20.48 -36.38 -17.13
C ASN A 524 20.09 -35.00 -16.58
N ARG A 525 18.79 -34.72 -16.42
CA ARG A 525 18.24 -33.47 -15.93
C ARG A 525 17.00 -33.77 -15.10
N LEU A 526 16.88 -33.09 -13.97
CA LEU A 526 15.71 -33.11 -13.09
C LEU A 526 15.13 -31.69 -13.05
N ILE A 527 13.81 -31.59 -13.10
CA ILE A 527 13.09 -30.31 -13.01
C ILE A 527 11.96 -30.49 -12.02
N THR A 528 11.86 -29.51 -11.12
CA THR A 528 10.73 -29.39 -10.21
C THR A 528 9.95 -28.13 -10.58
N SER A 529 8.64 -28.25 -10.72
CA SER A 529 7.73 -27.13 -10.95
C SER A 529 6.77 -27.03 -9.77
N ILE A 530 6.59 -25.82 -9.25
CA ILE A 530 5.65 -25.55 -8.15
C ILE A 530 4.73 -24.44 -8.61
N ASN A 531 3.43 -24.72 -8.58
CA ASN A 531 2.40 -23.71 -8.84
C ASN A 531 1.92 -23.18 -7.49
N HIS A 532 2.45 -22.02 -7.08
CA HIS A 532 2.09 -21.37 -5.83
C HIS A 532 0.98 -20.33 -6.07
N ARG A 533 -0.11 -20.40 -5.29
CA ARG A 533 -1.33 -19.60 -5.55
C ARG A 533 -1.39 -18.29 -4.75
N TYR A 534 -0.79 -18.25 -3.57
CA TYR A 534 -0.88 -17.10 -2.64
C TYR A 534 0.50 -16.47 -2.44
N GLU A 535 0.57 -15.24 -1.97
CA GLU A 535 1.85 -14.63 -1.58
C GLU A 535 2.33 -15.18 -0.23
N THR A 536 3.65 -15.20 -0.04
CA THR A 536 4.29 -15.39 1.28
C THR A 536 4.35 -14.05 2.01
N GLU A 537 4.11 -14.00 3.33
CA GLU A 537 4.32 -12.78 4.13
C GLU A 537 5.72 -12.20 3.90
N TRP A 538 5.80 -10.86 3.75
CA TRP A 538 7.01 -10.12 3.40
C TRP A 538 8.20 -10.47 4.29
N ASP A 539 9.37 -10.77 3.69
CA ASP A 539 10.65 -10.96 4.38
C ASP A 539 10.65 -12.00 5.55
N HIS A 540 9.54 -12.71 5.78
CA HIS A 540 9.28 -13.51 6.98
C HIS A 540 8.80 -14.92 6.66
N ASP A 541 7.91 -15.06 5.69
CA ASP A 541 7.53 -16.37 5.19
C ASP A 541 8.48 -16.81 4.09
N SER A 542 8.92 -18.04 4.18
CA SER A 542 9.69 -18.70 3.12
C SER A 542 9.10 -20.06 2.83
N VAL A 543 9.13 -20.41 1.56
CA VAL A 543 8.76 -21.73 1.08
C VAL A 543 9.89 -22.24 0.19
N GLY A 544 10.13 -23.53 0.22
CA GLY A 544 11.19 -24.11 -0.58
C GLY A 544 11.03 -25.60 -0.81
N VAL A 545 11.81 -26.10 -1.76
CA VAL A 545 11.93 -27.50 -2.08
C VAL A 545 13.39 -27.92 -1.98
N SER A 546 13.60 -29.09 -1.39
CA SER A 546 14.88 -29.78 -1.40
C SER A 546 14.72 -31.12 -2.11
N ILE A 547 15.72 -31.50 -2.89
CA ILE A 547 15.83 -32.80 -3.56
C ILE A 547 16.90 -33.59 -2.82
N LEU A 548 16.55 -34.79 -2.35
CA LEU A 548 17.39 -35.64 -1.52
C LEU A 548 17.74 -36.93 -2.28
N ASP A 549 18.93 -37.48 -2.04
CA ASP A 549 19.29 -38.84 -2.45
C ASP A 549 18.86 -39.88 -1.41
N THR A 550 19.12 -41.17 -1.67
CA THR A 550 18.74 -42.27 -0.76
C THR A 550 19.50 -42.31 0.57
N ASN A 551 20.46 -41.39 0.80
CA ASN A 551 21.22 -41.25 2.03
C ASN A 551 20.89 -39.94 2.76
N ASP A 552 19.75 -39.32 2.44
CA ASP A 552 19.31 -38.01 2.94
C ASP A 552 20.28 -36.86 2.60
N ILE A 553 21.09 -37.01 1.54
CA ILE A 553 21.99 -35.95 1.08
C ILE A 553 21.19 -35.01 0.17
N VAL A 554 21.20 -33.71 0.51
CA VAL A 554 20.59 -32.66 -0.32
C VAL A 554 21.39 -32.51 -1.62
N LEU A 555 20.81 -32.95 -2.72
CA LEU A 555 21.34 -32.77 -4.07
C LEU A 555 21.08 -31.37 -4.61
N HIS A 556 19.93 -30.79 -4.24
CA HIS A 556 19.53 -29.45 -4.64
C HIS A 556 18.57 -28.85 -3.62
N LYS A 557 18.61 -27.53 -3.45
CA LYS A 557 17.66 -26.76 -2.65
C LYS A 557 17.35 -25.45 -3.34
N ALA A 558 16.07 -25.13 -3.45
CA ALA A 558 15.57 -23.87 -3.96
C ALA A 558 14.42 -23.40 -3.05
N GLY A 559 14.21 -22.10 -2.98
CA GLY A 559 13.11 -21.52 -2.22
C GLY A 559 12.98 -20.04 -2.53
N TRP A 560 11.86 -19.49 -2.13
CA TRP A 560 11.53 -18.08 -2.28
C TRP A 560 10.85 -17.60 -0.99
N SER A 561 10.90 -16.30 -0.78
CA SER A 561 10.21 -15.59 0.31
C SER A 561 9.46 -14.39 -0.26
N GLY A 562 8.69 -13.69 0.59
CA GLY A 562 7.92 -12.53 0.15
C GLY A 562 8.77 -11.42 -0.48
N ASP A 563 10.08 -11.43 -0.25
CA ASP A 563 11.04 -10.45 -0.76
C ASP A 563 11.85 -10.90 -1.99
N LYS A 564 11.94 -12.22 -2.27
CA LYS A 564 12.82 -12.79 -3.32
C LYS A 564 12.34 -14.13 -3.86
#